data_AF-A0A318A534-F1
#
_entry.id   AF-A0A318A534-F1
#
_cell.length_a   1.000
_cell.length_b   1.000
_cell.length_c   1.000
_cell.angle_alpha   90.00
_cell.angle_beta   90.00
_cell.angle_gamma   90.00
#
_symmetry.space_group_name_H-M   'P 1'
#
loop_
_entity.id
_entity.type
_entity.pdbx_description
1 polymer ?
#
loop_
_entity_poly.entity_id
_entity_poly.type
_entity_poly.pdbx_seq_one_letter_code
_entity_poly.pdbx_strand_id
1 'polypeptide(L)'
;MNNNQKTLSIAVAFGLMGLPTYAQAAGFQLAEYSATGLGRAYAGEAAMADNAGSQWRNPAMLTYLPGTQFSAGAIYVNPNIDVNGTVTHPNLGQTTATAKDFAHDAIVPNAYFSHQLNERTFLGLAIGTNYGMETELPNFAASHFGDQAKIITAEANVNLGYQLTDTISVGAGVRYVIGEGHFGASLPKSNALSQPQGTILKYMEGDDTSWGWQAGTAWQINPEHRVAFTYKSQVVMDFDGHAEGLPYGKHKPGQLAVTLPATAELASFHQLTEQWALHSSINWTDWSSFDQLVANFHDGTPNDLIKLENWKDNYRFSLGTSYAWDQDLTLRAGIAYDLSAVSTKYRTATIPETDRTWLSIGAGYRATKQLTLDAGFTYIFAKKASLYEPRDGSDNPAAAIGGAFAGEVTGHVWLVGVQASYAF
;
A
#
# COMPACT_ATOMS: atom_id res chain seq x y z
N MET A 1 33.79 0.44 -15.62
CA MET A 1 33.51 1.69 -14.87
C MET A 1 32.50 2.50 -15.67
N ASN A 2 31.22 2.50 -15.29
CA ASN A 2 30.20 3.52 -15.64
C ASN A 2 28.73 3.13 -15.30
N ASN A 3 28.45 1.94 -14.77
CA ASN A 3 27.09 1.62 -14.29
C ASN A 3 26.82 2.14 -12.86
N ASN A 4 27.80 2.06 -11.95
CA ASN A 4 27.60 2.50 -10.56
C ASN A 4 27.32 4.00 -10.41
N GLN A 5 27.77 4.84 -11.34
CA GLN A 5 27.48 6.28 -11.26
C GLN A 5 26.05 6.63 -11.71
N LYS A 6 25.44 5.82 -12.61
CA LYS A 6 24.05 6.02 -13.03
C LYS A 6 23.04 5.53 -11.98
N THR A 7 23.31 4.39 -11.34
CA THR A 7 22.51 3.92 -10.20
C THR A 7 22.65 4.84 -9.00
N LEU A 8 23.84 5.40 -8.74
CA LEU A 8 24.03 6.39 -7.69
C LEU A 8 23.31 7.72 -7.99
N SER A 9 23.28 8.19 -9.24
CA SER A 9 22.52 9.41 -9.59
C SER A 9 21.00 9.24 -9.49
N ILE A 10 20.48 8.05 -9.80
CA ILE A 10 19.07 7.70 -9.61
C ILE A 10 18.76 7.54 -8.12
N ALA A 11 19.61 6.83 -7.36
CA ALA A 11 19.48 6.69 -5.91
C ALA A 11 19.63 8.04 -5.16
N VAL A 12 20.44 8.98 -5.65
CA VAL A 12 20.56 10.34 -5.09
C VAL A 12 19.36 11.22 -5.47
N ALA A 13 18.76 11.02 -6.65
CA ALA A 13 17.49 11.67 -7.00
C ALA A 13 16.31 11.15 -6.16
N PHE A 14 16.31 9.85 -5.81
CA PHE A 14 15.39 9.27 -4.83
C PHE A 14 15.72 9.66 -3.39
N GLY A 15 17.00 9.77 -3.02
CA GLY A 15 17.45 10.14 -1.67
C GLY A 15 17.22 11.62 -1.29
N LEU A 16 16.98 12.49 -2.28
CA LEU A 16 16.52 13.87 -2.07
C LEU A 16 15.00 13.97 -1.79
N MET A 17 14.26 12.86 -1.94
CA MET A 17 12.90 12.66 -1.41
C MET A 17 13.07 11.88 -0.11
N GLY A 18 13.10 12.57 1.04
CA GLY A 18 13.44 11.97 2.33
C GLY A 18 12.71 10.66 2.59
N LEU A 19 13.42 9.67 3.16
CA LEU A 19 12.89 8.38 3.56
C LEU A 19 11.60 8.57 4.37
N PRO A 20 10.42 8.18 3.86
CA PRO A 20 9.21 8.25 4.65
C PRO A 20 9.16 7.07 5.62
N THR A 21 8.64 7.30 6.81
CA THR A 21 8.07 6.29 7.70
C THR A 21 6.66 5.94 7.16
N TYR A 22 6.14 4.72 7.26
CA TYR A 22 4.91 4.29 6.54
C TYR A 22 3.84 3.63 7.41
N ALA A 23 2.56 3.92 7.10
CA ALA A 23 1.38 3.54 7.87
C ALA A 23 0.57 2.40 7.23
N GLN A 24 -0.02 1.53 8.06
CA GLN A 24 -0.83 0.36 7.67
C GLN A 24 -2.07 0.71 6.83
N ALA A 25 -2.23 -0.02 5.73
CA ALA A 25 -3.37 0.07 4.83
C ALA A 25 -4.03 -1.32 4.69
N ALA A 26 -4.49 -1.72 3.50
CA ALA A 26 -5.07 -3.05 3.33
C ALA A 26 -3.95 -4.06 3.33
N GLY A 27 -3.62 -4.60 4.51
CA GLY A 27 -2.28 -5.12 4.72
C GLY A 27 -1.26 -4.02 4.42
N PHE A 28 -0.36 -4.30 3.47
CA PHE A 28 0.66 -3.35 3.02
C PHE A 28 0.35 -2.66 1.68
N GLN A 29 -0.87 -2.77 1.13
CA GLN A 29 -1.27 -2.03 -0.08
C GLN A 29 -1.75 -0.61 0.26
N LEU A 30 -1.11 0.39 -0.34
CA LEU A 30 -1.46 1.80 -0.21
C LEU A 30 -2.41 2.25 -1.34
N ALA A 31 -3.43 3.03 -0.97
CA ALA A 31 -4.31 3.72 -1.93
C ALA A 31 -3.87 5.18 -2.17
N GLU A 32 -2.86 5.66 -1.44
CA GLU A 32 -2.47 7.06 -1.27
C GLU A 32 -1.69 7.65 -2.45
N TYR A 33 -2.24 7.57 -3.66
CA TYR A 33 -1.58 8.09 -4.86
C TYR A 33 -2.06 9.48 -5.30
N SER A 34 -3.19 10.00 -4.81
CA SER A 34 -3.68 11.33 -5.20
C SER A 34 -4.58 11.96 -4.13
N ALA A 35 -4.35 13.24 -3.82
CA ALA A 35 -5.22 14.00 -2.92
C ALA A 35 -6.61 14.24 -3.52
N THR A 36 -6.72 14.30 -4.86
CA THR A 36 -8.00 14.40 -5.57
C THR A 36 -8.85 13.14 -5.33
N GLY A 37 -8.24 11.96 -5.47
CA GLY A 37 -8.89 10.68 -5.20
C GLY A 37 -9.19 10.45 -3.72
N LEU A 38 -8.29 10.90 -2.84
CA LEU A 38 -8.48 10.86 -1.38
C LEU A 38 -9.83 11.46 -0.98
N GLY A 39 -10.18 12.64 -1.50
CA GLY A 39 -11.44 13.32 -1.19
C GLY A 39 -12.72 12.59 -1.62
N ARG A 40 -12.63 11.53 -2.43
CA ARG A 40 -13.75 10.68 -2.87
C ARG A 40 -13.67 9.25 -2.35
N ALA A 41 -12.81 8.99 -1.37
CA ALA A 41 -12.47 7.63 -0.94
C ALA A 41 -12.04 6.76 -2.13
N TYR A 42 -11.31 7.33 -3.11
CA TYR A 42 -10.86 6.63 -4.31
C TYR A 42 -11.98 5.91 -5.07
N ALA A 43 -13.15 6.54 -5.18
CA ALA A 43 -14.28 6.01 -5.94
C ALA A 43 -14.26 6.47 -7.40
N GLY A 44 -14.44 5.54 -8.32
CA GLY A 44 -14.48 5.77 -9.76
C GLY A 44 -13.12 5.87 -10.45
N GLU A 45 -12.03 5.66 -9.73
CA GLU A 45 -10.72 6.17 -10.12
C GLU A 45 -10.17 5.61 -11.44
N ALA A 46 -10.46 4.34 -11.78
CA ALA A 46 -10.08 3.82 -13.09
C ALA A 46 -10.82 4.49 -14.27
N ALA A 47 -11.94 5.19 -14.02
CA ALA A 47 -12.72 5.94 -14.99
C ALA A 47 -12.56 7.47 -14.86
N MET A 48 -11.81 7.96 -13.86
CA MET A 48 -11.58 9.39 -13.64
C MET A 48 -10.44 9.92 -14.51
N ALA A 49 -10.57 11.17 -14.96
CA ALA A 49 -9.52 11.88 -15.70
C ALA A 49 -9.38 13.33 -15.20
N ASP A 50 -9.31 13.52 -13.87
CA ASP A 50 -9.27 14.87 -13.28
C ASP A 50 -7.96 15.61 -13.58
N ASN A 51 -6.84 14.87 -13.63
CA ASN A 51 -5.50 15.40 -13.82
C ASN A 51 -4.49 14.29 -14.19
N ALA A 52 -3.21 14.64 -14.33
CA ALA A 52 -2.15 13.71 -14.74
C ALA A 52 -2.01 12.49 -13.82
N GLY A 53 -2.45 12.55 -12.56
CA GLY A 53 -2.43 11.42 -11.61
C GLY A 53 -3.36 10.26 -11.98
N SER A 54 -4.37 10.49 -12.82
CA SER A 54 -5.33 9.46 -13.25
C SER A 54 -4.65 8.26 -13.93
N GLN A 55 -3.51 8.51 -14.59
CA GLN A 55 -2.71 7.47 -15.25
C GLN A 55 -2.15 6.43 -14.27
N TRP A 56 -1.98 6.79 -12.98
CA TRP A 56 -1.51 5.87 -11.96
C TRP A 56 -2.47 4.69 -11.82
N ARG A 57 -3.78 4.95 -11.91
CA ARG A 57 -4.81 3.93 -11.78
C ARG A 57 -5.12 3.27 -13.10
N ASN A 58 -5.28 4.05 -14.17
CA ASN A 58 -5.59 3.52 -15.50
C ASN A 58 -4.86 4.31 -16.60
N PRO A 59 -3.87 3.71 -17.29
CA PRO A 59 -3.18 4.36 -18.42
C PRO A 59 -4.09 4.83 -19.55
N ALA A 60 -5.27 4.22 -19.74
CA ALA A 60 -6.24 4.67 -20.74
C ALA A 60 -6.79 6.06 -20.43
N MET A 61 -6.73 6.53 -19.17
CA MET A 61 -7.18 7.87 -18.79
C MET A 61 -6.30 8.99 -19.37
N LEU A 62 -5.08 8.67 -19.82
CA LEU A 62 -4.22 9.63 -20.51
C LEU A 62 -4.88 10.24 -21.75
N THR A 63 -5.75 9.50 -22.45
CA THR A 63 -6.40 9.98 -23.68
C THR A 63 -7.42 11.09 -23.45
N TYR A 64 -7.78 11.34 -22.19
CA TYR A 64 -8.68 12.42 -21.79
C TYR A 64 -7.95 13.66 -21.28
N LEU A 65 -6.61 13.66 -21.32
CA LEU A 65 -5.76 14.73 -20.82
C LEU A 65 -5.05 15.43 -21.99
N PRO A 66 -5.71 16.37 -22.69
CA PRO A 66 -5.12 17.06 -23.83
C PRO A 66 -3.93 17.92 -23.41
N GLY A 67 -3.01 18.14 -24.36
CA GLY A 67 -1.84 18.98 -24.17
C GLY A 67 -0.79 18.37 -23.23
N THR A 68 -0.10 19.23 -22.49
CA THR A 68 0.89 18.81 -21.48
C THR A 68 0.33 19.13 -20.10
N GLN A 69 0.39 18.17 -19.18
CA GLN A 69 -0.05 18.38 -17.80
C GLN A 69 0.96 17.81 -16.82
N PHE A 70 1.02 18.43 -15.66
CA PHE A 70 1.83 18.00 -14.53
C PHE A 70 1.00 18.03 -13.26
N SER A 71 1.10 17.00 -12.43
CA SER A 71 0.47 16.95 -11.11
C SER A 71 1.47 16.46 -10.09
N ALA A 72 1.54 17.10 -8.92
CA ALA A 72 2.35 16.65 -7.81
C ALA A 72 1.66 16.92 -6.49
N GLY A 73 1.84 16.02 -5.54
CA GLY A 73 1.19 16.09 -4.25
C GLY A 73 1.85 15.21 -3.21
N ALA A 74 1.28 15.22 -2.02
CA ALA A 74 1.67 14.35 -0.94
C ALA A 74 0.45 14.08 -0.04
N ILE A 75 0.43 12.91 0.57
CA ILE A 75 -0.58 12.51 1.56
C ILE A 75 0.13 12.19 2.87
N TYR A 76 -0.23 12.90 3.93
CA TYR A 76 0.13 12.54 5.28
C TYR A 76 -0.85 11.48 5.79
N VAL A 77 -0.32 10.38 6.32
CA VAL A 77 -1.09 9.26 6.89
C VAL A 77 -0.71 9.14 8.35
N ASN A 78 -1.70 9.19 9.24
CA ASN A 78 -1.50 9.02 10.67
C ASN A 78 -2.37 7.86 11.17
N PRO A 79 -1.79 6.66 11.27
CA PRO A 79 -2.46 5.52 11.88
C PRO A 79 -2.39 5.64 13.40
N ASN A 80 -3.41 5.12 14.07
CA ASN A 80 -3.43 4.92 15.49
C ASN A 80 -3.93 3.50 15.74
N ILE A 81 -2.99 2.59 16.01
CA ILE A 81 -3.26 1.16 16.15
C ILE A 81 -2.80 0.71 17.53
N ASP A 82 -3.71 0.08 18.25
CA ASP A 82 -3.50 -0.45 19.58
C ASP A 82 -3.72 -1.97 19.57
N VAL A 83 -2.81 -2.70 20.19
CA VAL A 83 -2.96 -4.13 20.48
C VAL A 83 -3.04 -4.33 21.98
N ASN A 84 -4.05 -5.06 22.43
CA ASN A 84 -4.24 -5.40 23.84
C ASN A 84 -4.49 -6.90 23.99
N GLY A 85 -3.73 -7.55 24.84
CA GLY A 85 -3.87 -8.97 25.09
C GLY A 85 -3.03 -9.47 26.25
N THR A 86 -2.91 -10.79 26.32
CA THR A 86 -2.14 -11.49 27.35
C THR A 86 -1.35 -12.61 26.72
N VAL A 87 -0.13 -12.82 27.21
CA VAL A 87 0.69 -13.98 26.92
C VAL A 87 0.64 -14.93 28.10
N THR A 88 0.39 -16.21 27.84
CA THR A 88 0.30 -17.27 28.84
C THR A 88 1.29 -18.38 28.51
N HIS A 89 2.21 -18.65 29.43
CA HIS A 89 3.18 -19.73 29.31
C HIS A 89 3.08 -20.67 30.53
N PRO A 90 3.07 -22.01 30.34
CA PRO A 90 2.87 -22.97 31.43
C PRO A 90 3.83 -22.80 32.63
N ASN A 91 5.09 -22.44 32.34
CA ASN A 91 6.15 -22.33 33.35
C ASN A 91 6.51 -20.88 33.73
N LEU A 92 6.05 -19.87 32.98
CA LEU A 92 6.39 -18.46 33.22
C LEU A 92 5.20 -17.63 33.70
N GLY A 93 4.00 -18.22 33.72
CA GLY A 93 2.77 -17.57 34.12
C GLY A 93 2.16 -16.71 33.01
N GLN A 94 1.38 -15.71 33.40
CA GLN A 94 0.66 -14.82 32.50
C GLN A 94 1.24 -13.41 32.57
N THR A 95 1.46 -12.79 31.41
CA THR A 95 1.96 -11.41 31.28
C THR A 95 1.04 -10.61 30.38
N THR A 96 0.78 -9.35 30.73
CA THR A 96 0.04 -8.42 29.87
C THR A 96 0.88 -8.05 28.65
N ALA A 97 0.29 -8.14 27.46
CA ALA A 97 0.91 -7.81 26.19
C ALA A 97 0.10 -6.69 25.53
N THR A 98 0.55 -5.46 25.73
CA THR A 98 -0.10 -4.26 25.20
C THR A 98 0.92 -3.39 24.50
N ALA A 99 0.58 -2.90 23.31
CA ALA A 99 1.31 -1.84 22.63
C ALA A 99 0.28 -0.84 22.08
N LYS A 100 0.62 0.44 22.18
CA LYS A 100 -0.25 1.53 21.74
C LYS A 100 0.46 2.33 20.67
N ASP A 101 -0.30 2.81 19.70
CA ASP A 101 0.17 3.70 18.64
C ASP A 101 1.48 3.21 18.00
N PHE A 102 1.53 1.91 17.69
CA PHE A 102 2.77 1.24 17.26
C PHE A 102 2.99 1.29 15.73
N ALA A 103 2.06 1.90 15.01
CA ALA A 103 2.19 2.18 13.59
C ALA A 103 2.61 3.65 13.42
N HIS A 104 3.67 3.89 12.67
CA HIS A 104 4.21 5.23 12.49
C HIS A 104 3.44 6.03 11.44
N ASP A 105 3.50 7.36 11.57
CA ASP A 105 2.97 8.27 10.59
C ASP A 105 3.84 8.35 9.34
N ALA A 106 3.25 8.83 8.24
CA ALA A 106 3.85 8.72 6.93
C ALA A 106 3.56 9.90 6.02
N ILE A 107 4.49 10.20 5.11
CA ILE A 107 4.23 11.09 3.97
C ILE A 107 4.41 10.28 2.69
N VAL A 108 3.35 10.18 1.90
CA VAL A 108 3.33 9.48 0.61
C VAL A 108 3.35 10.50 -0.52
N PRO A 109 4.54 10.82 -1.09
CA PRO A 109 4.64 11.75 -2.21
C PRO A 109 4.17 11.11 -3.52
N ASN A 110 3.67 11.93 -4.44
CA ASN A 110 3.28 11.51 -5.77
C ASN A 110 3.58 12.61 -6.81
N ALA A 111 3.98 12.19 -8.01
CA ALA A 111 4.26 13.09 -9.12
C ALA A 111 3.94 12.44 -10.48
N TYR A 112 3.34 13.22 -11.36
CA TYR A 112 2.77 12.75 -12.60
C TYR A 112 2.97 13.76 -13.72
N PHE A 113 3.30 13.27 -14.90
CA PHE A 113 3.42 14.03 -16.12
C PHE A 113 2.61 13.34 -17.21
N SER A 114 1.86 14.09 -18.00
CA SER A 114 1.21 13.59 -19.22
C SER A 114 1.48 14.52 -20.39
N HIS A 115 1.58 13.94 -21.57
CA HIS A 115 1.80 14.68 -22.80
C HIS A 115 1.09 14.02 -23.98
N GLN A 116 0.28 14.82 -24.67
CA GLN A 116 -0.35 14.44 -25.92
C GLN A 116 0.67 14.47 -27.07
N LEU A 117 1.06 13.29 -27.58
CA LEU A 117 2.01 13.17 -28.68
C LEU A 117 1.37 13.49 -30.03
N ASN A 118 0.11 13.09 -30.20
CA ASN A 118 -0.71 13.36 -31.38
C ASN A 118 -2.21 13.25 -31.00
N GLU A 119 -3.10 13.32 -31.99
CA GLU A 119 -4.55 13.30 -31.78
C GLU A 119 -5.07 12.06 -31.02
N ARG A 120 -4.35 10.93 -31.06
CA ARG A 120 -4.80 9.66 -30.47
C ARG A 120 -3.83 9.05 -29.46
N THR A 121 -2.60 9.53 -29.38
CA THR A 121 -1.52 8.89 -28.61
C THR A 121 -1.00 9.82 -27.53
N PHE A 122 -0.90 9.29 -26.31
CA PHE A 122 -0.55 10.04 -25.13
C PHE A 122 0.53 9.30 -24.34
N LEU A 123 1.54 10.02 -23.89
CA LEU A 123 2.60 9.51 -23.04
C LEU A 123 2.37 9.98 -21.60
N GLY A 124 2.68 9.11 -20.65
CA GLY A 124 2.62 9.42 -19.23
C GLY A 124 3.87 8.93 -18.50
N LEU A 125 4.34 9.75 -17.56
CA LEU A 125 5.34 9.38 -16.56
C LEU A 125 4.72 9.56 -15.18
N ALA A 126 4.96 8.62 -14.29
CA ALA A 126 4.33 8.58 -12.99
C ALA A 126 5.29 8.04 -11.94
N ILE A 127 5.35 8.68 -10.77
CA ILE A 127 6.19 8.29 -9.64
C ILE A 127 5.33 8.31 -8.38
N GLY A 128 5.41 7.26 -7.58
CA GLY A 128 4.66 7.10 -6.34
C GLY A 128 4.95 5.76 -5.68
N THR A 129 3.99 5.23 -4.94
CA THR A 129 4.07 3.89 -4.36
C THR A 129 2.69 3.24 -4.29
N ASN A 130 2.63 1.93 -4.48
CA ASN A 130 1.41 1.13 -4.27
C ASN A 130 1.48 0.28 -3.00
N TYR A 131 2.67 0.16 -2.39
CA TYR A 131 2.90 -0.76 -1.28
C TYR A 131 3.86 -0.14 -0.26
N GLY A 132 3.45 -0.17 1.00
CA GLY A 132 4.19 0.44 2.10
C GLY A 132 3.56 0.07 3.43
N MET A 133 4.40 -0.32 4.39
CA MET A 133 4.00 -0.66 5.74
C MET A 133 5.22 -0.69 6.63
N GLU A 134 5.06 -0.23 7.87
CA GLU A 134 6.04 -0.36 8.93
C GLU A 134 5.32 -0.62 10.24
N THR A 135 5.82 -1.58 11.01
CA THR A 135 5.27 -1.97 12.30
C THR A 135 6.42 -2.34 13.21
N GLU A 136 6.52 -1.59 14.31
CA GLU A 136 7.52 -1.82 15.35
C GLU A 136 6.82 -1.95 16.71
N LEU A 137 7.03 -3.07 17.38
CA LEU A 137 6.41 -3.41 18.66
C LEU A 137 7.49 -3.53 19.75
N PRO A 138 8.17 -2.44 20.12
CA PRO A 138 9.30 -2.49 21.04
C PRO A 138 8.84 -3.00 22.41
N ASN A 139 9.59 -3.95 22.98
CA ASN A 139 9.33 -4.53 24.30
C ASN A 139 7.95 -5.21 24.45
N PHE A 140 7.30 -5.56 23.34
CA PHE A 140 6.02 -6.25 23.37
C PHE A 140 6.18 -7.63 23.99
N ALA A 141 5.31 -8.01 24.93
CA ALA A 141 5.45 -9.27 25.66
C ALA A 141 5.23 -10.53 24.78
N ALA A 142 4.70 -10.35 23.57
CA ALA A 142 4.57 -11.38 22.54
C ALA A 142 5.59 -11.23 21.39
N SER A 143 6.69 -10.49 21.59
CA SER A 143 7.72 -10.23 20.57
C SER A 143 8.34 -11.48 19.94
N HIS A 144 8.25 -12.63 20.61
CA HIS A 144 8.74 -13.91 20.09
C HIS A 144 7.95 -14.41 18.87
N PHE A 145 6.72 -13.92 18.65
CA PHE A 145 5.94 -14.21 17.43
C PHE A 145 6.23 -13.22 16.28
N GLY A 146 6.91 -12.13 16.57
CA GLY A 146 7.17 -11.02 15.67
C GLY A 146 6.97 -9.68 16.37
N ASP A 147 7.92 -8.78 16.19
CA ASP A 147 7.87 -7.41 16.69
C ASP A 147 8.31 -6.36 15.66
N GLN A 148 8.79 -6.79 14.50
CA GLN A 148 9.17 -5.92 13.41
C GLN A 148 8.65 -6.48 12.08
N ALA A 149 8.02 -5.63 11.28
CA ALA A 149 7.69 -5.90 9.89
C ALA A 149 7.65 -4.60 9.12
N LYS A 150 8.40 -4.53 8.02
CA LYS A 150 8.39 -3.37 7.14
C LYS A 150 8.65 -3.80 5.71
N ILE A 151 7.92 -3.15 4.82
CA ILE A 151 8.06 -3.22 3.37
C ILE A 151 7.86 -1.79 2.90
N ILE A 152 8.89 -1.20 2.30
CA ILE A 152 8.81 0.13 1.70
C ILE A 152 9.11 -0.03 0.23
N THR A 153 8.25 0.54 -0.63
CA THR A 153 8.47 0.55 -2.07
C THR A 153 8.36 1.95 -2.65
N ALA A 154 9.10 2.19 -3.72
CA ALA A 154 8.88 3.30 -4.64
C ALA A 154 8.77 2.75 -6.06
N GLU A 155 7.91 3.37 -6.86
CA GLU A 155 7.57 2.88 -8.19
C GLU A 155 7.58 4.02 -9.21
N ALA A 156 8.21 3.75 -10.36
CA ALA A 156 8.22 4.61 -11.52
C ALA A 156 7.54 3.92 -12.71
N ASN A 157 6.60 4.60 -13.33
CA ASN A 157 5.74 4.08 -14.39
C ASN A 157 5.93 4.87 -15.67
N VAL A 158 6.11 4.16 -16.78
CA VAL A 158 6.03 4.72 -18.13
C VAL A 158 4.78 4.18 -18.79
N ASN A 159 3.86 5.07 -19.13
CA ASN A 159 2.52 4.74 -19.59
C ASN A 159 2.28 5.26 -21.01
N LEU A 160 1.53 4.50 -21.81
CA LEU A 160 1.04 4.89 -23.11
C LEU A 160 -0.47 4.74 -23.14
N GLY A 161 -1.18 5.82 -23.49
CA GLY A 161 -2.61 5.81 -23.80
C GLY A 161 -2.83 5.92 -25.30
N TYR A 162 -3.79 5.16 -25.82
CA TYR A 162 -4.19 5.18 -27.22
C TYR A 162 -5.71 5.21 -27.37
N GLN A 163 -6.22 6.24 -28.04
CA GLN A 163 -7.63 6.35 -28.39
C GLN A 163 -7.93 5.49 -29.61
N LEU A 164 -8.47 4.28 -29.36
CA LEU A 164 -8.74 3.28 -30.38
C LEU A 164 -9.89 3.71 -31.29
N THR A 165 -10.97 4.21 -30.69
CA THR A 165 -12.13 4.80 -31.37
C THR A 165 -12.54 6.08 -30.65
N ASP A 166 -13.54 6.79 -31.18
CA ASP A 166 -14.07 7.99 -30.52
C ASP A 166 -14.65 7.72 -29.12
N THR A 167 -14.98 6.46 -28.81
CA THR A 167 -15.58 6.03 -27.54
C THR A 167 -14.73 5.04 -26.75
N ILE A 168 -13.72 4.42 -27.35
CA ILE A 168 -12.89 3.39 -26.71
C ILE A 168 -11.44 3.86 -26.64
N SER A 169 -10.91 3.88 -25.42
CA SER A 169 -9.48 4.10 -25.17
C SER A 169 -8.86 2.88 -24.51
N VAL A 170 -7.61 2.63 -24.83
CA VAL A 170 -6.79 1.59 -24.21
C VAL A 170 -5.49 2.21 -23.72
N GLY A 171 -4.86 1.59 -22.75
CA GLY A 171 -3.54 2.00 -22.32
C GLY A 171 -2.77 0.85 -21.68
N ALA A 172 -1.45 0.99 -21.71
CA ALA A 172 -0.53 0.04 -21.10
C ALA A 172 0.65 0.79 -20.50
N GLY A 173 1.30 0.18 -19.50
CA GLY A 173 2.47 0.76 -18.88
C GLY A 173 3.42 -0.29 -18.33
N VAL A 174 4.69 0.09 -18.25
CA VAL A 174 5.76 -0.67 -17.59
C VAL A 174 6.03 -0.02 -16.25
N ARG A 175 6.18 -0.85 -15.21
CA ARG A 175 6.36 -0.43 -13.82
C ARG A 175 7.74 -0.90 -13.35
N TYR A 176 8.55 0.02 -12.86
CA TYR A 176 9.82 -0.28 -12.23
C TYR A 176 9.67 -0.03 -10.72
N VAL A 177 9.85 -1.07 -9.93
CA VAL A 177 9.66 -1.04 -8.48
C VAL A 177 11.00 -1.23 -7.80
N ILE A 178 11.30 -0.37 -6.83
CA ILE A 178 12.42 -0.55 -5.91
C ILE A 178 11.84 -0.70 -4.51
N GLY A 179 12.47 -1.50 -3.67
CA GLY A 179 12.01 -1.62 -2.29
C GLY A 179 13.06 -2.17 -1.35
N GLU A 180 12.79 -1.97 -0.08
CA GLU A 180 13.49 -2.56 1.04
C GLU A 180 12.46 -3.20 1.97
N GLY A 181 12.87 -4.28 2.63
CA GLY A 181 12.02 -4.97 3.57
C GLY A 181 12.82 -5.61 4.68
N HIS A 182 12.22 -5.69 5.85
CA HIS A 182 12.74 -6.48 6.95
C HIS A 182 11.60 -7.01 7.83
N PHE A 183 11.84 -8.13 8.47
CA PHE A 183 10.96 -8.69 9.49
C PHE A 183 11.81 -9.21 10.65
N GLY A 184 11.24 -9.18 11.84
CA GLY A 184 11.97 -9.53 13.05
C GLY A 184 11.08 -10.04 14.16
N ALA A 185 11.69 -10.87 15.00
CA ALA A 185 11.19 -11.30 16.29
C ALA A 185 12.33 -11.22 17.32
N SER A 186 12.02 -10.74 18.52
CA SER A 186 12.98 -10.67 19.63
C SER A 186 12.47 -11.41 20.87
N LEU A 187 13.37 -11.73 21.79
CA LEU A 187 12.99 -12.40 23.03
C LEU A 187 12.25 -11.46 24.00
N PRO A 188 11.08 -11.86 24.51
CA PRO A 188 10.37 -11.09 25.53
C PRO A 188 11.10 -11.16 26.87
N LYS A 189 10.74 -10.26 27.79
CA LYS A 189 11.30 -10.21 29.15
C LYS A 189 11.19 -11.55 29.89
N SER A 190 10.03 -12.20 29.77
CA SER A 190 9.77 -13.54 30.32
C SER A 190 9.93 -14.55 29.19
N ASN A 191 11.06 -15.25 29.12
CA ASN A 191 11.31 -16.27 28.11
C ASN A 191 11.93 -17.55 28.71
N ALA A 192 11.66 -18.69 28.09
CA ALA A 192 12.13 -20.01 28.53
C ALA A 192 13.65 -20.21 28.32
N LEU A 193 14.29 -19.36 27.52
CA LEU A 193 15.72 -19.45 27.21
C LEU A 193 16.61 -18.75 28.24
N SER A 194 16.02 -18.04 29.22
CA SER A 194 16.73 -17.25 30.23
C SER A 194 17.73 -16.25 29.64
N GLN A 195 17.44 -15.75 28.43
CA GLN A 195 18.25 -14.75 27.74
C GLN A 195 17.71 -13.34 27.99
N PRO A 196 18.55 -12.29 27.85
CA PRO A 196 18.11 -10.91 27.99
C PRO A 196 16.96 -10.55 27.03
N GLN A 197 16.04 -9.70 27.49
CA GLN A 197 15.00 -9.11 26.66
C GLN A 197 15.60 -8.39 25.44
N GLY A 198 14.95 -8.50 24.29
CA GLY A 198 15.40 -7.85 23.05
C GLY A 198 16.53 -8.58 22.34
N THR A 199 17.00 -9.73 22.86
CA THR A 199 17.89 -10.61 22.10
C THR A 199 17.20 -11.02 20.80
N ILE A 200 17.87 -10.86 19.66
CA ILE A 200 17.31 -11.16 18.34
C ILE A 200 17.06 -12.67 18.23
N LEU A 201 15.78 -13.04 18.10
CA LEU A 201 15.38 -14.43 17.91
C LEU A 201 15.57 -14.81 16.44
N LYS A 202 14.94 -14.05 15.55
CA LYS A 202 15.08 -14.15 14.10
C LYS A 202 14.90 -12.76 13.51
N TYR A 203 15.76 -12.39 12.57
CA TYR A 203 15.66 -11.16 11.82
C TYR A 203 16.14 -11.42 10.40
N MET A 204 15.54 -10.72 9.43
CA MET A 204 16.01 -10.70 8.07
C MET A 204 15.69 -9.37 7.43
N GLU A 205 16.64 -8.85 6.65
CA GLU A 205 16.49 -7.65 5.86
C GLU A 205 17.07 -7.82 4.46
N GLY A 206 16.60 -7.01 3.52
CA GLY A 206 17.17 -6.92 2.19
C GLY A 206 16.52 -5.84 1.34
N ASP A 207 17.11 -5.62 0.17
CA ASP A 207 16.62 -4.72 -0.87
C ASP A 207 16.51 -5.44 -2.22
N ASP A 208 15.63 -4.94 -3.08
CA ASP A 208 15.48 -5.46 -4.44
C ASP A 208 14.91 -4.41 -5.39
N THR A 209 15.09 -4.66 -6.69
CA THR A 209 14.45 -3.93 -7.77
C THR A 209 13.80 -4.92 -8.73
N SER A 210 12.53 -4.68 -9.06
CA SER A 210 11.74 -5.60 -9.88
C SER A 210 10.87 -4.86 -10.89
N TRP A 211 10.26 -5.62 -11.79
CA TRP A 211 9.46 -5.10 -12.89
C TRP A 211 8.03 -5.63 -12.84
N GLY A 212 7.09 -4.77 -13.20
CA GLY A 212 5.70 -5.11 -13.41
C GLY A 212 5.15 -4.45 -14.67
N TRP A 213 3.88 -4.71 -14.94
CA TRP A 213 3.14 -4.06 -16.01
C TRP A 213 1.73 -3.72 -15.56
N GLN A 214 1.10 -2.82 -16.30
CA GLN A 214 -0.31 -2.50 -16.13
C GLN A 214 -0.98 -2.27 -17.48
N ALA A 215 -2.27 -2.55 -17.54
CA ALA A 215 -3.09 -2.30 -18.70
C ALA A 215 -4.47 -1.82 -18.26
N GLY A 216 -5.10 -1.00 -19.08
CA GLY A 216 -6.45 -0.55 -18.81
C GLY A 216 -7.20 -0.13 -20.06
N THR A 217 -8.50 -0.05 -19.91
CA THR A 217 -9.46 0.29 -20.95
C THR A 217 -10.46 1.29 -20.42
N ALA A 218 -11.05 2.05 -21.33
CA ALA A 218 -12.12 2.98 -21.04
C ALA A 218 -13.13 2.96 -22.17
N TRP A 219 -14.40 2.88 -21.81
CA TRP A 219 -15.52 3.02 -22.71
C TRP A 219 -16.33 4.26 -22.31
N GLN A 220 -16.23 5.30 -23.13
CA GLN A 220 -17.07 6.48 -23.07
C GLN A 220 -18.41 6.14 -23.74
N ILE A 221 -19.42 5.82 -22.95
CA ILE A 221 -20.76 5.45 -23.43
C ILE A 221 -21.40 6.65 -24.15
N ASN A 222 -21.28 7.83 -23.53
CA ASN A 222 -21.67 9.14 -24.04
C ASN A 222 -20.87 10.22 -23.27
N PRO A 223 -21.02 11.54 -23.53
CA PRO A 223 -20.25 12.57 -22.81
C PRO A 223 -20.38 12.56 -21.27
N GLU A 224 -21.46 12.00 -20.74
CA GLU A 224 -21.81 12.02 -19.31
C GLU A 224 -21.45 10.73 -18.57
N HIS A 225 -21.23 9.62 -19.30
CA HIS A 225 -21.07 8.30 -18.72
C HIS A 225 -19.86 7.56 -19.27
N ARG A 226 -19.04 7.05 -18.35
CA ARG A 226 -17.84 6.27 -18.65
C ARG A 226 -17.75 5.07 -17.75
N VAL A 227 -17.32 3.94 -18.31
CA VAL A 227 -16.92 2.74 -17.58
C VAL A 227 -15.49 2.39 -17.97
N ALA A 228 -14.71 1.92 -17.02
CA ALA A 228 -13.32 1.60 -17.25
C ALA A 228 -12.90 0.36 -16.46
N PHE A 229 -11.96 -0.38 -17.01
CA PHE A 229 -11.33 -1.53 -16.38
C PHE A 229 -9.82 -1.35 -16.38
N THR A 230 -9.16 -1.73 -15.30
CA THR A 230 -7.69 -1.71 -15.19
C THR A 230 -7.20 -2.97 -14.49
N TYR A 231 -6.00 -3.40 -14.85
CA TYR A 231 -5.28 -4.51 -14.24
C TYR A 231 -3.82 -4.11 -14.06
N LYS A 232 -3.29 -4.29 -12.85
CA LYS A 232 -1.87 -4.17 -12.53
C LYS A 232 -1.35 -5.55 -12.17
N SER A 233 -0.25 -5.97 -12.80
CA SER A 233 0.39 -7.24 -12.48
C SER A 233 0.90 -7.27 -11.05
N GLN A 234 1.03 -8.48 -10.51
CA GLN A 234 1.89 -8.68 -9.35
C GLN A 234 3.34 -8.31 -9.67
N VAL A 235 4.12 -8.04 -8.64
CA VAL A 235 5.56 -7.83 -8.71
C VAL A 235 6.20 -8.69 -7.63
N VAL A 236 7.12 -9.57 -8.01
CA VAL A 236 7.86 -10.40 -7.05
C VAL A 236 9.13 -9.66 -6.69
N MET A 237 9.30 -9.36 -5.41
CA MET A 237 10.50 -8.74 -4.85
C MET A 237 11.33 -9.82 -4.18
N ASP A 238 12.53 -10.07 -4.69
CA ASP A 238 13.47 -11.07 -4.20
C ASP A 238 14.54 -10.37 -3.33
N PHE A 239 14.14 -9.86 -2.17
CA PHE A 239 14.99 -9.06 -1.27
C PHE A 239 16.28 -9.80 -0.91
N ASP A 240 17.41 -9.35 -1.45
CA ASP A 240 18.74 -9.88 -1.18
C ASP A 240 19.35 -9.11 0.00
N GLY A 241 19.88 -9.84 0.97
CA GLY A 241 20.47 -9.24 2.15
C GLY A 241 20.96 -10.30 3.11
N HIS A 242 20.50 -10.23 4.37
CA HIS A 242 20.99 -11.13 5.39
C HIS A 242 19.97 -11.43 6.48
N ALA A 243 20.16 -12.58 7.11
CA ALA A 243 19.48 -13.00 8.32
C ALA A 243 20.42 -12.97 9.53
N GLU A 244 19.87 -12.71 10.71
CA GLU A 244 20.58 -12.79 11.99
C GLU A 244 19.65 -13.25 13.12
N GLY A 245 20.24 -13.70 14.23
CA GLY A 245 19.51 -14.22 15.39
C GLY A 245 20.01 -15.59 15.82
N LEU A 246 19.33 -16.18 16.80
CA LEU A 246 19.77 -17.45 17.42
C LEU A 246 20.01 -18.59 16.41
N PRO A 247 19.16 -18.79 15.36
CA PRO A 247 19.40 -19.84 14.37
C PRO A 247 20.46 -19.49 13.32
N TYR A 248 20.80 -18.21 13.13
CA TYR A 248 21.57 -17.72 12.00
C TYR A 248 22.95 -17.15 12.39
N GLY A 249 23.18 -16.89 13.68
CA GLY A 249 24.34 -16.15 14.14
C GLY A 249 24.19 -14.65 13.91
N LYS A 250 25.32 -13.95 13.78
CA LYS A 250 25.35 -12.48 13.66
C LYS A 250 25.07 -11.96 12.25
N HIS A 251 25.30 -12.77 11.23
CA HIS A 251 25.15 -12.36 9.85
C HIS A 251 25.20 -13.59 8.97
N LYS A 252 24.10 -13.87 8.27
CA LYS A 252 23.98 -14.97 7.33
C LYS A 252 23.37 -14.45 6.03
N PRO A 253 24.13 -14.38 4.91
CA PRO A 253 23.59 -13.96 3.63
C PRO A 253 22.40 -14.82 3.21
N GLY A 254 21.34 -14.19 2.74
CA GLY A 254 20.11 -14.88 2.34
C GLY A 254 19.14 -13.95 1.61
N GLN A 255 18.09 -14.56 1.05
CA GLN A 255 17.10 -13.87 0.24
C GLN A 255 15.67 -14.16 0.72
N LEU A 256 14.81 -13.14 0.72
CA LEU A 256 13.39 -13.24 1.04
C LEU A 256 12.54 -12.83 -0.17
N ALA A 257 11.80 -13.79 -0.72
CA ALA A 257 10.83 -13.49 -1.76
C ALA A 257 9.52 -12.98 -1.14
N VAL A 258 9.07 -11.80 -1.56
CA VAL A 258 7.77 -11.20 -1.18
C VAL A 258 7.03 -10.81 -2.44
N THR A 259 5.82 -11.34 -2.62
CA THR A 259 4.95 -10.93 -3.73
C THR A 259 4.17 -9.69 -3.34
N LEU A 260 4.32 -8.62 -4.13
CA LEU A 260 3.41 -7.49 -4.16
C LEU A 260 2.20 -7.87 -5.05
N PRO A 261 0.99 -7.98 -4.49
CA PRO A 261 -0.18 -8.53 -5.20
C PRO A 261 -0.52 -7.88 -6.54
N ALA A 262 -1.19 -8.65 -7.41
CA ALA A 262 -1.89 -8.10 -8.56
C ALA A 262 -3.16 -7.36 -8.12
N THR A 263 -3.61 -6.38 -8.90
CA THR A 263 -4.88 -5.68 -8.64
C THR A 263 -5.70 -5.54 -9.92
N ALA A 264 -7.02 -5.55 -9.78
CA ALA A 264 -7.95 -5.20 -10.84
C ALA A 264 -9.02 -4.25 -10.32
N GLU A 265 -9.50 -3.35 -11.16
CA GLU A 265 -10.61 -2.47 -10.83
C GLU A 265 -11.56 -2.33 -12.00
N LEU A 266 -12.85 -2.42 -11.69
CA LEU A 266 -13.93 -1.94 -12.53
C LEU A 266 -14.46 -0.64 -11.91
N ALA A 267 -14.50 0.43 -12.68
CA ALA A 267 -14.95 1.74 -12.22
C ALA A 267 -15.95 2.37 -13.18
N SER A 268 -16.79 3.26 -12.65
CA SER A 268 -17.69 4.08 -13.44
C SER A 268 -17.73 5.53 -12.97
N PHE A 269 -17.97 6.41 -13.94
CA PHE A 269 -18.21 7.84 -13.77
C PHE A 269 -19.54 8.19 -14.45
N HIS A 270 -20.40 8.90 -13.73
CA HIS A 270 -21.70 9.34 -14.22
C HIS A 270 -21.97 10.80 -13.82
N GLN A 271 -21.91 11.71 -14.78
CA GLN A 271 -22.44 13.07 -14.65
C GLN A 271 -23.97 12.98 -14.64
N LEU A 272 -24.61 13.32 -13.50
CA LEU A 272 -26.05 13.21 -13.30
C LEU A 272 -26.79 14.52 -13.60
N THR A 273 -26.13 15.66 -13.33
CA THR A 273 -26.59 17.01 -13.65
C THR A 273 -25.37 17.86 -14.01
N GLU A 274 -25.53 19.13 -14.39
CA GLU A 274 -24.38 20.01 -14.64
C GLU A 274 -23.47 20.21 -13.42
N GLN A 275 -24.01 20.05 -12.20
CA GLN A 275 -23.25 20.26 -10.96
C GLN A 275 -22.88 18.96 -10.24
N TRP A 276 -23.56 17.84 -10.51
CA TRP A 276 -23.40 16.61 -9.75
C TRP A 276 -22.91 15.45 -10.59
N ALA A 277 -21.85 14.79 -10.12
CA ALA A 277 -21.36 13.53 -10.65
C ALA A 277 -21.29 12.46 -9.55
N LEU A 278 -21.52 11.21 -9.95
CA LEU A 278 -21.43 10.02 -9.11
C LEU A 278 -20.40 9.06 -9.69
N HIS A 279 -19.61 8.46 -8.82
CA HIS A 279 -18.50 7.59 -9.20
C HIS A 279 -18.49 6.35 -8.31
N SER A 280 -18.18 5.20 -8.90
CA SER A 280 -18.14 3.93 -8.16
C SER A 280 -17.00 3.03 -8.61
N SER A 281 -16.48 2.22 -7.70
CA SER A 281 -15.47 1.21 -8.02
C SER A 281 -15.68 -0.10 -7.27
N ILE A 282 -15.27 -1.18 -7.93
CA ILE A 282 -15.03 -2.50 -7.34
C ILE A 282 -13.57 -2.83 -7.61
N ASN A 283 -12.79 -2.97 -6.54
CA ASN A 283 -11.39 -3.35 -6.61
C ASN A 283 -11.22 -4.78 -6.10
N TRP A 284 -10.41 -5.57 -6.79
CA TRP A 284 -9.94 -6.88 -6.36
C TRP A 284 -8.41 -6.82 -6.20
N THR A 285 -7.90 -7.43 -5.13
CA THR A 285 -6.46 -7.60 -4.90
C THR A 285 -6.16 -9.08 -4.66
N ASP A 286 -5.16 -9.60 -5.36
CA ASP A 286 -4.69 -11.00 -5.29
C ASP A 286 -3.82 -11.25 -4.05
N TRP A 287 -4.41 -11.04 -2.88
CA TRP A 287 -3.73 -11.29 -1.61
C TRP A 287 -3.42 -12.77 -1.38
N SER A 288 -4.04 -13.69 -2.12
CA SER A 288 -3.67 -15.12 -2.07
C SER A 288 -2.22 -15.38 -2.49
N SER A 289 -1.60 -14.46 -3.24
CA SER A 289 -0.18 -14.51 -3.58
C SER A 289 0.78 -14.29 -2.39
N PHE A 290 0.28 -13.75 -1.26
CA PHE A 290 1.02 -13.58 -0.01
C PHE A 290 0.74 -14.76 0.94
N ASP A 291 1.30 -15.92 0.59
CA ASP A 291 1.02 -17.19 1.28
C ASP A 291 2.04 -17.49 2.40
N GLN A 292 3.32 -17.22 2.18
CA GLN A 292 4.38 -17.57 3.13
C GLN A 292 5.59 -16.65 3.00
N LEU A 293 6.32 -16.52 4.11
CA LEU A 293 7.63 -15.88 4.18
C LEU A 293 8.68 -16.96 4.37
N VAL A 294 9.58 -17.10 3.40
CA VAL A 294 10.64 -18.12 3.39
C VAL A 294 11.98 -17.46 3.18
N ALA A 295 12.90 -17.70 4.11
CA ALA A 295 14.30 -17.31 3.97
C ALA A 295 15.06 -18.37 3.17
N ASN A 296 15.62 -17.96 2.03
CA ASN A 296 16.43 -18.81 1.16
C ASN A 296 17.91 -18.53 1.39
N PHE A 297 18.73 -19.58 1.46
CA PHE A 297 20.18 -19.47 1.69
C PHE A 297 20.96 -20.11 0.54
N HIS A 298 21.91 -19.37 -0.04
CA HIS A 298 22.69 -19.85 -1.19
C HIS A 298 23.91 -20.71 -0.81
N ASP A 299 24.18 -20.90 0.49
CA ASP A 299 25.31 -21.66 1.02
C ASP A 299 25.02 -23.17 1.18
N GLY A 300 23.86 -23.65 0.71
CA GLY A 300 23.41 -25.03 0.86
C GLY A 300 22.67 -25.32 2.17
N THR A 301 22.48 -24.33 3.04
CA THR A 301 21.56 -24.44 4.18
C THR A 301 20.13 -24.63 3.68
N PRO A 302 19.34 -25.52 4.29
CA PRO A 302 17.90 -25.60 4.00
C PRO A 302 17.20 -24.25 4.21
N ASN A 303 16.23 -23.96 3.35
CA ASN A 303 15.37 -22.78 3.50
C ASN A 303 14.64 -22.82 4.85
N ASP A 304 14.47 -21.68 5.50
CA ASP A 304 13.68 -21.57 6.73
C ASP A 304 12.31 -20.97 6.43
N LEU A 305 11.24 -21.67 6.82
CA LEU A 305 9.89 -21.13 6.81
C LEU A 305 9.77 -20.19 8.02
N ILE A 306 9.73 -18.90 7.74
CA ILE A 306 9.67 -17.86 8.76
C ILE A 306 8.26 -17.75 9.31
N LYS A 307 7.29 -17.58 8.41
CA LYS A 307 5.89 -17.38 8.77
C LYS A 307 4.99 -17.89 7.67
N LEU A 308 3.96 -18.65 8.06
CA LEU A 308 2.82 -18.91 7.20
C LEU A 308 1.84 -17.74 7.32
N GLU A 309 1.47 -17.15 6.19
CA GLU A 309 0.59 -16.00 6.10
C GLU A 309 -0.80 -16.42 5.60
N ASN A 310 -0.89 -17.20 4.51
CA ASN A 310 -2.14 -17.77 3.97
C ASN A 310 -3.28 -16.74 3.87
N TRP A 311 -2.97 -15.62 3.23
CA TRP A 311 -3.93 -14.56 2.96
C TRP A 311 -4.90 -15.01 1.86
N LYS A 312 -6.04 -14.34 1.78
CA LYS A 312 -7.07 -14.56 0.75
C LYS A 312 -7.29 -13.28 -0.01
N ASP A 313 -7.71 -13.43 -1.25
CA ASP A 313 -8.17 -12.32 -2.07
C ASP A 313 -9.19 -11.46 -1.33
N ASN A 314 -9.10 -10.15 -1.55
CA ASN A 314 -10.01 -9.20 -0.95
C ASN A 314 -10.68 -8.34 -2.01
N TYR A 315 -11.75 -7.67 -1.57
CA TYR A 315 -12.47 -6.71 -2.40
C TYR A 315 -12.68 -5.42 -1.64
N ARG A 316 -12.57 -4.30 -2.36
CA ARG A 316 -12.89 -2.96 -1.87
C ARG A 316 -13.95 -2.33 -2.76
N PHE A 317 -15.06 -1.93 -2.14
CA PHE A 317 -16.18 -1.26 -2.79
C PHE A 317 -16.16 0.21 -2.39
N SER A 318 -16.33 1.11 -3.35
CA SER A 318 -16.34 2.55 -3.08
C SER A 318 -17.40 3.28 -3.89
N LEU A 319 -18.02 4.26 -3.26
CA LEU A 319 -19.00 5.17 -3.85
C LEU A 319 -18.62 6.60 -3.46
N GLY A 320 -18.54 7.48 -4.44
CA GLY A 320 -18.16 8.87 -4.23
C GLY A 320 -18.92 9.80 -5.14
N THR A 321 -18.88 11.08 -4.81
CA THR A 321 -19.55 12.13 -5.55
C THR A 321 -18.66 13.35 -5.70
N SER A 322 -18.91 14.11 -6.76
CA SER A 322 -18.32 15.44 -6.96
C SER A 322 -19.44 16.43 -7.24
N TYR A 323 -19.42 17.54 -6.50
CA TYR A 323 -20.36 18.64 -6.61
C TYR A 323 -19.61 19.90 -7.04
N ALA A 324 -19.85 20.38 -8.26
CA ALA A 324 -19.38 21.68 -8.71
C ALA A 324 -20.22 22.76 -8.02
N TRP A 325 -19.68 23.33 -6.94
CA TRP A 325 -20.32 24.39 -6.17
C TRP A 325 -20.46 25.66 -7.01
N ASP A 326 -19.40 25.98 -7.75
CA ASP A 326 -19.38 27.03 -8.75
C ASP A 326 -18.36 26.69 -9.85
N GLN A 327 -17.93 27.69 -10.63
CA GLN A 327 -16.95 27.49 -11.70
C GLN A 327 -15.56 27.17 -11.15
N ASP A 328 -15.18 27.60 -9.96
CA ASP A 328 -13.82 27.44 -9.45
C ASP A 328 -13.71 26.37 -8.35
N LEU A 329 -14.79 26.09 -7.62
CA LEU A 329 -14.81 25.18 -6.49
C LEU A 329 -15.61 23.89 -6.78
N THR A 330 -14.93 22.74 -6.62
CA THR A 330 -15.55 21.42 -6.63
C THR A 330 -15.41 20.78 -5.26
N LEU A 331 -16.52 20.36 -4.67
CA LEU A 331 -16.57 19.60 -3.41
C LEU A 331 -16.67 18.10 -3.71
N ARG A 332 -16.04 17.29 -2.87
CA ARG A 332 -15.96 15.85 -3.02
C ARG A 332 -16.31 15.17 -1.71
N ALA A 333 -16.98 14.03 -1.80
CA ALA A 333 -17.22 13.14 -0.67
C ALA A 333 -17.23 11.70 -1.15
N GLY A 334 -16.90 10.77 -0.26
CA GLY A 334 -17.00 9.35 -0.60
C GLY A 334 -16.92 8.43 0.60
N ILE A 335 -17.39 7.20 0.37
CA ILE A 335 -17.32 6.09 1.31
C ILE A 335 -16.70 4.90 0.60
N ALA A 336 -15.86 4.16 1.31
CA ALA A 336 -15.40 2.85 0.86
C ALA A 336 -15.47 1.82 1.99
N TYR A 337 -15.70 0.57 1.61
CA TYR A 337 -15.62 -0.57 2.49
C TYR A 337 -14.61 -1.56 1.91
N ASP A 338 -13.59 -1.86 2.70
CA ASP A 338 -12.46 -2.69 2.32
C ASP A 338 -12.48 -3.97 3.17
N LEU A 339 -12.61 -5.12 2.51
CA LEU A 339 -12.72 -6.41 3.19
C LEU A 339 -11.36 -6.89 3.67
N SER A 340 -11.37 -7.53 4.84
CA SER A 340 -10.18 -8.19 5.38
C SER A 340 -9.67 -9.28 4.45
N ALA A 341 -8.40 -9.17 4.05
CA ALA A 341 -7.62 -10.18 3.33
C ALA A 341 -7.17 -11.35 4.22
N VAL A 342 -7.38 -11.27 5.54
CA VAL A 342 -6.87 -12.25 6.50
C VAL A 342 -7.99 -12.86 7.34
N SER A 343 -7.96 -14.18 7.52
CA SER A 343 -8.87 -14.84 8.46
C SER A 343 -8.40 -14.65 9.90
N THR A 344 -9.31 -14.78 10.88
CA THR A 344 -8.91 -14.72 12.31
C THR A 344 -7.84 -15.74 12.68
N LYS A 345 -7.77 -16.87 11.97
CA LYS A 345 -6.72 -17.88 12.19
C LYS A 345 -5.33 -17.37 11.82
N TYR A 346 -5.18 -16.59 10.74
CA TYR A 346 -3.85 -16.23 10.21
C TYR A 346 -3.41 -14.81 10.51
N ARG A 347 -4.26 -13.99 11.15
CA ARG A 347 -3.91 -12.62 11.57
C ARG A 347 -2.68 -12.62 12.45
N THR A 348 -1.85 -11.59 12.34
CA THR A 348 -0.62 -11.41 13.13
C THR A 348 -0.64 -10.06 13.83
N ALA A 349 0.16 -9.90 14.90
CA ALA A 349 0.33 -8.59 15.55
C ALA A 349 1.10 -7.61 14.65
N THR A 350 2.03 -8.12 13.85
CA THR A 350 2.90 -7.33 12.97
C THR A 350 2.19 -6.82 11.72
N ILE A 351 1.13 -7.50 11.28
CA ILE A 351 0.28 -7.06 10.15
C ILE A 351 -1.19 -7.22 10.57
N PRO A 352 -1.73 -6.28 11.37
CA PRO A 352 -3.06 -6.40 11.95
C PRO A 352 -4.15 -6.03 10.94
N GLU A 353 -4.40 -6.94 10.00
CA GLU A 353 -5.34 -6.73 8.90
C GLU A 353 -6.81 -6.96 9.35
N THR A 354 -7.69 -6.02 8.98
CA THR A 354 -9.10 -6.03 9.35
C THR A 354 -9.97 -5.26 8.35
N ASP A 355 -11.28 -5.48 8.41
CA ASP A 355 -12.27 -4.74 7.64
C ASP A 355 -12.16 -3.23 7.96
N ARG A 356 -12.18 -2.39 6.92
CA ARG A 356 -12.02 -0.95 7.07
C ARG A 356 -13.12 -0.17 6.35
N THR A 357 -13.67 0.81 7.04
CA THR A 357 -14.61 1.78 6.47
C THR A 357 -13.93 3.13 6.31
N TRP A 358 -13.91 3.64 5.10
CA TRP A 358 -13.30 4.92 4.75
C TRP A 358 -14.41 5.96 4.62
N LEU A 359 -14.29 7.10 5.31
CA LEU A 359 -15.12 8.27 5.10
C LEU A 359 -14.24 9.42 4.64
N SER A 360 -14.56 10.01 3.49
CA SER A 360 -13.72 11.03 2.87
C SER A 360 -14.49 12.26 2.47
N ILE A 361 -13.81 13.39 2.55
CA ILE A 361 -14.24 14.69 2.03
C ILE A 361 -13.06 15.36 1.33
N GLY A 362 -13.33 16.22 0.36
CA GLY A 362 -12.28 16.99 -0.29
C GLY A 362 -12.81 18.19 -1.06
N ALA A 363 -11.88 19.03 -1.49
CA ALA A 363 -12.17 20.20 -2.30
C ALA A 363 -11.10 20.35 -3.38
N GLY A 364 -11.53 20.77 -4.57
CA GLY A 364 -10.66 21.20 -5.66
C GLY A 364 -10.95 22.66 -5.98
N TYR A 365 -9.92 23.49 -6.01
CA TYR A 365 -10.01 24.91 -6.31
C TYR A 365 -9.19 25.24 -7.56
N ARG A 366 -9.88 25.72 -8.59
CA ARG A 366 -9.30 26.20 -9.84
C ARG A 366 -8.72 27.60 -9.62
N ALA A 367 -7.48 27.67 -9.13
CA ALA A 367 -6.80 28.93 -8.84
C ALA A 367 -6.58 29.78 -10.12
N THR A 368 -6.36 29.13 -11.27
CA THR A 368 -6.33 29.76 -12.60
C THR A 368 -6.87 28.78 -13.64
N LYS A 369 -7.02 29.20 -14.90
CA LYS A 369 -7.42 28.27 -15.99
C LYS A 369 -6.47 27.09 -16.16
N GLN A 370 -5.21 27.24 -15.74
CA GLN A 370 -4.16 26.24 -15.86
C GLN A 370 -3.89 25.50 -14.55
N LEU A 371 -4.13 26.13 -13.39
CA LEU A 371 -3.74 25.63 -12.08
C LEU A 371 -4.96 25.24 -11.23
N THR A 372 -4.98 23.98 -10.80
CA THR A 372 -5.95 23.44 -9.83
C THR A 372 -5.20 22.97 -8.58
N LEU A 373 -5.76 23.29 -7.42
CA LEU A 373 -5.27 22.85 -6.12
C LEU A 373 -6.33 21.94 -5.49
N ASP A 374 -5.95 20.73 -5.11
CA ASP A 374 -6.82 19.77 -4.43
C ASP A 374 -6.35 19.55 -2.99
N ALA A 375 -7.33 19.43 -2.09
CA ALA A 375 -7.13 18.98 -0.73
C ALA A 375 -8.15 17.89 -0.39
N GLY A 376 -7.70 16.85 0.33
CA GLY A 376 -8.53 15.72 0.74
C GLY A 376 -8.29 15.36 2.20
N PHE A 377 -9.35 14.92 2.87
CA PHE A 377 -9.29 14.33 4.20
C PHE A 377 -10.06 13.01 4.21
N THR A 378 -9.47 12.00 4.83
CA THR A 378 -10.12 10.70 5.02
C THR A 378 -9.94 10.25 6.46
N TYR A 379 -10.99 9.68 7.04
CA TYR A 379 -10.94 8.94 8.28
C TYR A 379 -11.31 7.47 8.02
N ILE A 380 -10.47 6.56 8.48
CA ILE A 380 -10.61 5.12 8.32
C ILE A 380 -10.92 4.50 9.67
N PHE A 381 -12.07 3.84 9.76
CA PHE A 381 -12.45 3.03 10.91
C PHE A 381 -11.97 1.60 10.67
N ALA A 382 -11.02 1.12 11.49
CA ALA A 382 -10.63 -0.28 11.47
C ALA A 382 -11.53 -1.07 12.42
N LYS A 383 -12.14 -2.14 11.92
CA LYS A 383 -12.97 -3.01 12.75
C LYS A 383 -12.10 -3.71 13.78
N LYS A 384 -12.57 -3.74 15.03
CA LYS A 384 -11.94 -4.52 16.10
C LYS A 384 -11.76 -5.98 15.67
N ALA A 385 -10.55 -6.50 15.84
CA ALA A 385 -10.19 -7.84 15.39
C ALA A 385 -9.48 -8.63 16.48
N SER A 386 -9.91 -9.87 16.71
CA SER A 386 -9.22 -10.79 17.63
C SER A 386 -7.97 -11.38 16.97
N LEU A 387 -6.96 -11.66 17.78
CA LEU A 387 -5.67 -12.21 17.40
C LEU A 387 -5.28 -13.32 18.39
N TYR A 388 -4.82 -14.46 17.86
CA TYR A 388 -4.38 -15.60 18.63
C TYR A 388 -3.10 -16.17 18.02
N GLU A 389 -2.03 -16.27 18.80
CA GLU A 389 -0.79 -16.94 18.42
C GLU A 389 -0.43 -17.93 19.56
N PRO A 390 -0.12 -19.22 19.32
CA PRO A 390 0.14 -19.82 18.02
C PRO A 390 -1.12 -20.03 17.19
N ARG A 391 -1.01 -19.77 15.88
CA ARG A 391 -2.10 -19.91 14.89
C ARG A 391 -2.23 -21.35 14.40
N ASP A 392 -1.09 -22.01 14.28
CA ASP A 392 -0.96 -23.43 13.96
C ASP A 392 0.43 -23.97 14.39
N GLY A 393 0.86 -25.09 13.81
CA GLY A 393 2.13 -25.73 14.11
C GLY A 393 3.38 -24.88 13.84
N SER A 394 3.34 -23.92 12.91
CA SER A 394 4.50 -23.07 12.59
C SER A 394 4.89 -22.17 13.76
N ASP A 395 3.92 -21.79 14.59
CA ASP A 395 4.10 -20.84 15.68
C ASP A 395 4.46 -21.55 17.00
N ASN A 396 4.36 -22.88 17.06
CA ASN A 396 4.66 -23.66 18.27
C ASN A 396 6.08 -23.44 18.82
N PRO A 397 7.15 -23.36 18.00
CA PRO A 397 8.47 -23.05 18.51
C PRO A 397 8.54 -21.69 19.21
N ALA A 398 7.87 -20.66 18.66
CA ALA A 398 7.78 -19.36 19.29
C ALA A 398 6.97 -19.41 20.59
N ALA A 399 5.82 -20.09 20.58
CA ALA A 399 4.98 -20.26 21.76
C ALA A 399 5.71 -20.99 22.90
N ALA A 400 6.60 -21.94 22.60
CA ALA A 400 7.44 -22.61 23.58
C ALA A 400 8.51 -21.69 24.23
N ILE A 401 8.84 -20.57 23.59
CA ILE A 401 9.81 -19.60 24.11
C ILE A 401 9.11 -18.62 25.06
N GLY A 402 8.04 -17.97 24.62
CA GLY A 402 7.42 -16.87 25.36
C GLY A 402 5.99 -17.11 25.85
N GLY A 403 5.30 -18.12 25.31
CA GLY A 403 3.89 -18.43 25.62
C GLY A 403 2.93 -18.12 24.47
N ALA A 404 1.68 -18.53 24.64
CA ALA A 404 0.60 -18.23 23.71
C ALA A 404 0.04 -16.83 23.97
N PHE A 405 -0.12 -16.03 22.92
CA PHE A 405 -0.77 -14.74 22.92
C PHE A 405 -2.25 -14.85 22.54
N ALA A 406 -3.11 -14.17 23.28
CA ALA A 406 -4.50 -13.94 22.92
C ALA A 406 -4.85 -12.47 23.19
N GLY A 407 -5.43 -11.80 22.21
CA GLY A 407 -5.73 -10.39 22.30
C GLY A 407 -6.60 -9.88 21.18
N GLU A 408 -6.65 -8.56 21.09
CA GLU A 408 -7.46 -7.82 20.13
C GLU A 408 -6.69 -6.59 19.64
N VAL A 409 -6.87 -6.28 18.37
CA VAL A 409 -6.36 -5.06 17.74
C VAL A 409 -7.53 -4.13 17.44
N THR A 410 -7.31 -2.85 17.73
CA THR A 410 -8.23 -1.76 17.41
C THR A 410 -7.43 -0.64 16.77
N GLY A 411 -8.06 0.12 15.87
CA GLY A 411 -7.40 1.29 15.35
C GLY A 411 -8.28 2.17 14.51
N HIS A 412 -7.73 3.32 14.20
CA HIS A 412 -8.26 4.25 13.22
C HIS A 412 -7.08 4.92 12.50
N VAL A 413 -7.34 5.45 11.32
CA VAL A 413 -6.33 6.19 10.56
C VAL A 413 -6.97 7.47 10.07
N TRP A 414 -6.25 8.58 10.13
CA TRP A 414 -6.65 9.78 9.40
C TRP A 414 -5.59 10.17 8.39
N LEU A 415 -6.04 10.71 7.27
CA LEU A 415 -5.22 11.07 6.14
C LEU A 415 -5.54 12.51 5.73
N VAL A 416 -4.49 13.27 5.39
CA VAL A 416 -4.62 14.60 4.79
C VAL A 416 -3.74 14.65 3.55
N GLY A 417 -4.34 15.00 2.42
CA GLY A 417 -3.65 15.12 1.14
C GLY A 417 -3.74 16.51 0.58
N VAL A 418 -2.67 16.95 -0.08
CA VAL A 418 -2.67 18.14 -0.94
C VAL A 418 -2.02 17.81 -2.28
N GLN A 419 -2.53 18.42 -3.35
CA GLN A 419 -2.01 18.22 -4.71
C GLN A 419 -2.19 19.49 -5.53
N ALA A 420 -1.21 19.80 -6.37
CA ALA A 420 -1.29 20.84 -7.39
C ALA A 420 -1.25 20.19 -8.77
N SER A 421 -2.09 20.66 -9.69
CA SER A 421 -2.14 20.21 -11.07
C SER A 421 -2.07 21.41 -12.01
N TYR A 422 -1.17 21.36 -12.98
CA TYR A 422 -0.93 22.42 -13.96
C TYR A 422 -1.08 21.89 -15.39
N ALA A 423 -1.91 22.53 -16.21
CA ALA A 423 -2.05 22.28 -17.64
C ALA A 423 -1.43 23.43 -18.44
N PHE A 424 -0.49 23.10 -19.35
CA PHE A 424 0.31 24.07 -20.11
C PHE A 424 -0.42 24.63 -21.34
#